data_AF-A0A7C7GUT7-F1
#
_entry.id   AF-A0A7C7GUT7-F1
#
_cell.length_a   1.000
_cell.length_b   1.000
_cell.length_c   1.000
_cell.angle_alpha   90.00
_cell.angle_beta   90.00
_cell.angle_gamma   90.00
#
_symmetry.space_group_name_H-M   'P 1'
#
loop_
_entity.id
_entity.type
_entity.pdbx_description
1 polymer ?
#
loop_
_entity_poly.entity_id
_entity_poly.type
_entity_poly.pdbx_seq_one_letter_code
_entity_poly.pdbx_strand_id
1 'polypeptide(L)'
;MEIISRKELPSDYDKMMKTEQHHQHEIIMDKHGTIRWKEDSFIRKFTDDCSLNDIVMGFHSKGNDKNTESYRELYRKMGYSLSGYWEVFYWNMNNDIAGEYEPPKE
;
A
#
# COMPACT_ATOMS: atom_id res chain seq x y z
N MET A 1 10.86 -8.52 14.06
CA MET A 1 9.70 -8.37 13.15
C MET A 1 8.84 -9.59 13.35
N GLU A 2 7.54 -9.40 13.37
CA GLU A 2 6.57 -10.47 13.59
C GLU A 2 5.53 -10.41 12.47
N ILE A 3 5.16 -11.56 11.91
CA ILE A 3 4.07 -11.63 10.92
C ILE A 3 2.75 -11.54 11.67
N ILE A 4 1.87 -10.63 11.25
CA ILE A 4 0.56 -10.43 11.87
C ILE A 4 -0.53 -10.98 10.93
N SER A 5 -1.50 -11.71 11.48
CA SER A 5 -2.69 -12.08 10.73
C SER A 5 -3.58 -10.87 10.47
N ARG A 6 -4.23 -10.81 9.29
CA ARG A 6 -5.24 -9.78 8.99
C ARG A 6 -6.38 -9.76 10.02
N LYS A 7 -6.65 -10.88 10.68
CA LYS A 7 -7.69 -11.01 11.72
C LYS A 7 -7.30 -10.36 13.06
N GLU A 8 -6.02 -10.09 13.26
CA GLU A 8 -5.48 -9.49 14.49
C GLU A 8 -5.27 -7.97 14.34
N LEU A 9 -5.58 -7.42 13.16
CA LEU A 9 -5.49 -5.99 12.92
C LEU A 9 -6.60 -5.23 13.67
N PRO A 10 -6.32 -3.99 14.10
CA PRO A 10 -7.36 -3.08 14.57
C PRO A 10 -8.50 -2.94 13.55
N SER A 11 -9.74 -2.81 14.05
CA SER A 11 -10.95 -2.70 13.23
C SER A 11 -10.93 -1.54 12.24
N ASP A 12 -10.12 -0.51 12.50
CA ASP A 12 -9.95 0.64 11.62
C ASP A 12 -9.41 0.25 10.24
N TYR A 13 -8.74 -0.91 10.14
CA TYR A 13 -8.24 -1.45 8.88
C TYR A 13 -9.23 -2.36 8.14
N ASP A 14 -10.39 -2.71 8.73
CA ASP A 14 -11.31 -3.70 8.16
C ASP A 14 -11.77 -3.36 6.75
N LYS A 15 -12.13 -2.08 6.51
CA LYS A 15 -12.56 -1.61 5.20
C LYS A 15 -11.45 -1.76 4.17
N MET A 16 -10.24 -1.34 4.53
CA MET A 16 -9.06 -1.46 3.67
C MET A 16 -8.75 -2.92 3.37
N MET A 17 -8.74 -3.79 4.38
CA MET A 17 -8.41 -5.20 4.21
C MET A 17 -9.41 -5.97 3.34
N LYS A 18 -10.70 -5.57 3.37
CA LYS A 18 -11.72 -6.12 2.46
C LYS A 18 -11.45 -5.78 1.00
N THR A 19 -11.06 -4.54 0.71
CA THR A 19 -10.76 -4.11 -0.65
C THR A 19 -9.42 -4.67 -1.15
N GLU A 20 -8.45 -4.81 -0.26
CA GLU A 20 -7.09 -5.33 -0.50
C GLU A 20 -6.98 -6.87 -0.37
N GLN A 21 -8.10 -7.61 -0.45
CA GLN A 21 -8.10 -9.06 -0.26
C GLN A 21 -7.56 -9.87 -1.45
N HIS A 22 -7.59 -9.28 -2.65
CA HIS A 22 -7.18 -9.89 -3.92
C HIS A 22 -5.66 -10.08 -4.06
N HIS A 23 -4.87 -9.65 -3.08
CA HIS A 23 -3.44 -9.96 -2.96
C HIS A 23 -3.15 -10.58 -1.59
N GLN A 24 -2.23 -11.54 -1.55
CA GLN A 24 -1.78 -12.20 -0.32
C GLN A 24 -0.50 -11.57 0.24
N HIS A 25 -0.40 -10.24 0.17
CA HIS A 25 0.77 -9.56 0.69
C HIS A 25 0.81 -9.66 2.22
N GLU A 26 1.95 -10.11 2.75
CA GLU A 26 2.15 -10.32 4.18
C GLU A 26 2.18 -8.99 4.93
N ILE A 27 1.74 -9.02 6.18
CA ILE A 27 1.73 -7.87 7.10
C ILE A 27 2.62 -8.19 8.27
N ILE A 28 3.43 -7.23 8.68
CA ILE A 28 4.39 -7.39 9.79
C ILE A 28 4.26 -6.26 10.81
N MET A 29 4.61 -6.55 12.06
CA MET A 29 4.98 -5.55 13.06
C MET A 29 6.48 -5.35 13.05
N ASP A 30 6.93 -4.09 12.90
CA ASP A 30 8.35 -3.77 13.04
C ASP A 30 8.76 -3.66 14.52
N LYS A 31 10.07 -3.48 14.74
CA LYS A 31 10.66 -3.40 16.09
C LYS A 31 10.19 -2.17 16.91
N HIS A 32 9.52 -1.23 16.27
CA HIS A 32 8.98 -0.01 16.88
C HIS A 32 7.47 -0.10 17.11
N GLY A 33 6.84 -1.25 16.82
CA GLY A 33 5.39 -1.44 16.96
C GLY A 33 4.59 -0.91 15.77
N THR A 34 5.23 -0.53 14.67
CA THR A 34 4.52 -0.05 13.48
C THR A 34 4.07 -1.23 12.63
N ILE A 35 2.78 -1.25 12.26
CA ILE A 35 2.22 -2.25 11.36
C ILE A 35 2.49 -1.83 9.91
N ARG A 36 3.10 -2.73 9.13
CA ARG A 36 3.56 -2.47 7.77
C ARG A 36 3.21 -3.62 6.84
N TRP A 37 3.15 -3.31 5.55
CA TRP A 37 3.31 -4.32 4.52
C TRP A 37 4.73 -4.92 4.58
N LYS A 38 4.87 -6.22 4.32
CA LYS A 38 6.18 -6.87 4.25
C LYS A 38 6.86 -6.47 2.95
N GLU A 39 7.98 -5.76 3.06
CA GLU A 39 8.70 -5.29 1.88
C GLU A 39 9.22 -6.42 0.98
N ASP A 40 9.24 -6.12 -0.33
CA ASP A 40 10.09 -6.77 -1.29
C ASP A 40 11.46 -6.08 -1.29
N SER A 41 12.53 -6.83 -1.06
CA SER A 41 13.88 -6.27 -0.90
C SER A 41 14.38 -5.50 -2.13
N PHE A 42 13.97 -5.91 -3.34
CA PHE A 42 14.35 -5.22 -4.56
C PHE A 42 13.58 -3.90 -4.70
N ILE A 43 12.25 -3.93 -4.50
CA ILE A 43 11.43 -2.72 -4.58
C ILE A 43 11.83 -1.71 -3.50
N ARG A 44 12.09 -2.19 -2.28
CA ARG A 44 12.56 -1.33 -1.20
C ARG A 44 13.86 -0.62 -1.58
N LYS A 45 14.86 -1.38 -2.04
CA LYS A 45 16.13 -0.83 -2.50
C LYS A 45 15.93 0.13 -3.66
N PHE A 46 15.09 -0.20 -4.63
CA PHE A 46 14.76 0.66 -5.76
C PHE A 46 14.14 2.00 -5.31
N THR A 47 13.21 1.98 -4.36
CA THR A 47 12.60 3.21 -3.81
C THR A 47 13.51 4.00 -2.87
N ASP A 48 14.56 3.37 -2.30
CA ASP A 48 15.58 4.07 -1.52
C ASP A 48 16.64 4.71 -2.45
N ASP A 49 16.99 4.05 -3.56
CA ASP A 49 17.97 4.51 -4.54
C ASP A 49 17.37 5.53 -5.54
N CYS A 50 16.05 5.53 -5.74
CA CYS A 50 15.32 6.44 -6.63
C CYS A 50 14.35 7.34 -5.85
N SER A 51 14.11 8.55 -6.33
CA SER A 51 13.08 9.44 -5.77
C SER A 51 11.69 8.83 -5.96
N LEU A 52 10.97 8.58 -4.86
CA LEU A 52 9.56 8.14 -4.91
C LEU A 52 8.70 9.11 -5.74
N ASN A 53 8.99 10.41 -5.65
CA ASN A 53 8.30 11.42 -6.44
C ASN A 53 8.51 11.19 -7.95
N ASP A 54 9.73 10.86 -8.38
CA ASP A 54 10.03 10.64 -9.79
C ASP A 54 9.37 9.35 -10.31
N ILE A 55 9.35 8.29 -9.47
CA ILE A 55 8.63 7.06 -9.77
C ILE A 55 7.13 7.35 -9.97
N VAL A 56 6.51 8.05 -9.02
CA VAL A 56 5.09 8.42 -9.05
C VAL A 56 4.76 9.29 -10.27
N MET A 57 5.61 10.26 -10.61
CA MET A 57 5.47 11.05 -11.84
C MET A 57 5.53 10.17 -13.09
N GLY A 58 6.37 9.13 -13.08
CA GLY A 58 6.42 8.10 -14.12
C GLY A 58 5.08 7.36 -14.27
N PHE A 59 4.46 6.92 -13.17
CA PHE A 59 3.12 6.33 -13.18
C PHE A 59 2.08 7.28 -13.78
N HIS A 60 2.04 8.52 -13.31
CA HIS A 60 1.11 9.54 -13.83
C HIS A 60 1.30 9.81 -15.32
N SER A 61 2.54 9.84 -15.82
CA SER A 61 2.83 10.04 -17.25
C SER A 61 2.27 8.93 -18.15
N LYS A 62 1.96 7.76 -17.58
CA LYS A 62 1.36 6.61 -18.27
C LYS A 62 -0.16 6.50 -18.06
N GLY A 63 -0.77 7.48 -17.39
CA GLY A 63 -2.19 7.45 -17.07
C GLY A 63 -2.53 6.57 -15.86
N ASN A 64 -1.54 6.18 -15.05
CA ASN A 64 -1.78 5.49 -13.79
C ASN A 64 -1.93 6.51 -12.66
N ASP A 65 -2.81 6.21 -11.72
CA ASP A 65 -3.10 7.03 -10.54
C ASP A 65 -3.14 6.18 -9.26
N LYS A 66 -3.56 6.79 -8.14
CA LYS A 66 -3.65 6.14 -6.83
C LYS A 66 -4.65 4.97 -6.78
N ASN A 67 -5.57 4.88 -7.74
CA ASN A 67 -6.50 3.76 -7.86
C ASN A 67 -6.03 2.70 -8.86
N THR A 68 -4.89 2.91 -9.50
CA THR A 68 -4.29 1.87 -10.32
C THR A 68 -3.60 0.82 -9.45
N GLU A 69 -3.85 -0.47 -9.76
CA GLU A 69 -3.33 -1.57 -8.96
C GLU A 69 -1.79 -1.57 -8.84
N SER A 70 -1.08 -1.32 -9.93
CA SER A 70 0.38 -1.25 -9.92
C SER A 70 0.93 -0.11 -9.06
N TYR A 71 0.17 0.98 -8.91
CA TYR A 71 0.57 2.10 -8.04
C TYR A 71 0.44 1.66 -6.58
N ARG A 72 -0.69 1.04 -6.21
CA ARG A 72 -0.93 0.48 -4.87
C ARG A 72 0.09 -0.61 -4.53
N GLU A 73 0.41 -1.48 -5.49
CA GLU A 73 1.39 -2.53 -5.35
C GLU A 73 2.79 -2.00 -5.02
N LEU A 74 3.23 -0.92 -5.66
CA LEU A 74 4.50 -0.26 -5.34
C LEU A 74 4.57 0.09 -3.84
N TYR A 75 3.52 0.69 -3.29
CA TYR A 75 3.46 1.08 -1.88
C TYR A 75 3.44 -0.12 -0.93
N ARG A 76 2.76 -1.21 -1.30
CA ARG A 76 2.82 -2.45 -0.50
C ARG A 76 4.23 -3.03 -0.51
N LYS A 77 4.81 -3.21 -1.71
CA LYS A 77 6.12 -3.82 -1.89
C LYS A 77 7.29 -2.99 -1.36
N MET A 78 7.18 -1.66 -1.25
CA MET A 78 8.20 -0.85 -0.56
C MET A 78 8.14 -0.97 0.97
N GLY A 79 7.17 -1.75 1.50
CA GLY A 79 6.99 -1.98 2.93
C GLY A 79 6.33 -0.83 3.68
N TYR A 80 5.46 -0.06 3.01
CA TYR A 80 4.84 1.12 3.61
C TYR A 80 4.00 0.76 4.85
N SER A 81 3.83 1.72 5.78
CA SER A 81 2.99 1.50 6.95
C SER A 81 1.52 1.37 6.54
N LEU A 82 0.74 0.56 7.27
CA LEU A 82 -0.68 0.43 6.99
C LEU A 82 -1.44 1.74 7.18
N SER A 83 -1.09 2.51 8.22
CA SER A 83 -1.67 3.83 8.46
C SER A 83 -1.36 4.81 7.32
N GLY A 84 -0.10 4.86 6.87
CA GLY A 84 0.28 5.71 5.75
C GLY A 84 -0.35 5.26 4.44
N TYR A 85 -0.48 3.95 4.22
CA TYR A 85 -1.15 3.40 3.05
C TYR A 85 -2.63 3.82 3.03
N TRP A 86 -3.30 3.72 4.18
CA TRP A 86 -4.66 4.22 4.34
C TRP A 86 -4.75 5.73 4.03
N GLU A 87 -3.84 6.54 4.56
CA GLU A 87 -3.79 7.98 4.30
C GLU A 87 -3.59 8.30 2.82
N VAL A 88 -2.80 7.53 2.07
CA VAL A 88 -2.55 7.79 0.64
C VAL A 88 -3.72 7.36 -0.22
N PHE A 89 -4.35 6.23 0.08
CA PHE A 89 -5.26 5.55 -0.86
C PHE A 89 -6.74 5.58 -0.47
N TYR A 90 -7.05 5.77 0.82
CA TYR A 90 -8.42 5.71 1.37
C TYR A 90 -8.89 7.04 1.95
N TRP A 91 -7.98 7.98 2.24
CA TRP A 91 -8.35 9.28 2.76
C TRP A 91 -8.66 10.28 1.63
N ASN A 92 -9.90 10.76 1.59
CA ASN A 92 -10.39 11.64 0.52
C ASN A 92 -9.59 12.94 0.35
N MET A 93 -8.90 13.44 1.39
CA MET A 93 -8.05 14.63 1.25
C MET A 93 -6.78 14.38 0.45
N ASN A 94 -6.31 13.13 0.42
CA ASN A 94 -5.15 12.72 -0.36
C ASN A 94 -5.54 11.99 -1.66
N ASN A 95 -6.71 11.37 -1.71
CA ASN A 95 -7.23 10.67 -2.88
C ASN A 95 -8.74 10.97 -3.01
N ASP A 96 -9.08 12.03 -3.72
CA ASP A 96 -10.44 12.50 -3.94
C ASP A 96 -11.30 11.48 -4.71
N ILE A 97 -10.66 10.61 -5.49
CA ILE A 97 -11.28 9.49 -6.20
C ILE A 97 -11.19 8.17 -5.43
N ALA A 98 -10.87 8.14 -4.13
CA ALA A 98 -10.66 6.88 -3.38
C ALA A 98 -11.82 5.86 -3.48
N GLY A 99 -13.06 6.33 -3.67
CA GLY A 99 -14.23 5.48 -3.85
C GLY A 99 -14.33 4.79 -5.22
N GLU A 100 -13.51 5.19 -6.19
CA GLU A 100 -13.50 4.67 -7.58
C GLU A 100 -12.53 3.51 -7.77
N TYR A 101 -11.80 3.09 -6.74
CA TYR A 101 -10.88 1.97 -6.85
C TYR A 101 -11.63 0.65 -7.08
N GLU A 102 -11.36 0.02 -8.22
CA GLU A 102 -11.85 -1.31 -8.57
C GLU A 102 -10.71 -2.34 -8.40
N PRO A 103 -10.77 -3.22 -7.37
CA PRO A 103 -9.76 -4.25 -7.22
C PRO A 103 -9.81 -5.24 -8.39
N PRO A 104 -8.65 -5.74 -8.85
CA PRO A 104 -8.58 -6.82 -9.83
C PRO A 104 -9.47 -8.01 -9.43
N LYS A 105 -10.11 -8.63 -10.44
CA LYS A 105 -10.84 -9.89 -10.24
C LYS A 105 -9.83 -11.02 -10.01
N GLU A 106 -10.08 -11.82 -8.98
CA GLU A 106 -9.35 -13.07 -8.69
C GLU A 106 -9.46 -14.10 -9.83
#